data_AF-A0A1B4LBR2-F1
#
_entry.id   AF-A0A1B4LBR2-F1
#
_cell.length_a   1.000
_cell.length_b   1.000
_cell.length_c   1.000
_cell.angle_alpha   90.00
_cell.angle_beta   90.00
_cell.angle_gamma   90.00
#
_symmetry.space_group_name_H-M   'P 1'
#
loop_
_entity.id
_entity.type
_entity.pdbx_description
1 polymer ?
#
loop_
_entity_poly.entity_id
_entity_poly.type
_entity_poly.pdbx_seq_one_letter_code
_entity_poly.pdbx_strand_id
1 'polypeptide(L)'
;MGFLDPISAVSDVVGKVIDRVWPDPAQAAAAKLQLLQLQQTGELAQITGQMQINQAEAQSSDPLQHWRGGMGWVCVTGYAWNFVLRPAMSDISALFGHHIVLTEMDLTQLATITIGMLGLGGMHVYQQVKGK
;
A
#
# COMPACT_ATOMS: atom_id res chain seq x y z
N MET A 1 21.00 2.08 20.55
CA MET A 1 21.00 1.62 19.14
C MET A 1 20.42 2.73 18.28
N GLY A 2 21.26 3.56 17.65
CA GLY A 2 20.79 4.66 16.80
C GLY A 2 21.92 5.49 16.14
N PHE A 3 23.13 4.93 16.07
CA PHE A 3 24.31 5.59 15.49
C PHE A 3 24.48 5.32 13.98
N LEU A 4 23.55 4.58 13.37
CA LEU A 4 23.65 4.11 11.97
C LEU A 4 22.43 4.51 11.12
N ASP A 5 21.73 5.59 11.48
CA ASP A 5 20.79 6.20 10.55
C ASP A 5 21.54 7.23 9.69
N PRO A 6 21.72 6.96 8.38
CA PRO A 6 22.45 7.88 7.49
C PRO A 6 21.82 9.27 7.45
N ILE A 7 20.53 9.38 7.75
CA ILE A 7 19.79 10.63 7.88
C ILE A 7 20.28 11.44 9.10
N SER A 8 20.48 10.80 10.24
CA SER A 8 20.96 11.42 11.48
C SER A 8 22.42 11.88 11.36
N ALA A 9 23.25 11.08 10.68
CA ALA A 9 24.63 11.44 10.40
C ALA A 9 24.74 12.65 9.45
N VAL A 10 23.87 12.72 8.44
CA VAL A 10 23.78 13.87 7.53
C VAL A 10 23.25 15.11 8.25
N SER A 11 22.26 14.97 9.14
CA SER A 11 21.70 16.11 9.88
C SER A 11 22.72 16.75 10.83
N ASP A 12 23.58 15.96 11.48
CA ASP A 12 24.61 16.48 12.39
C ASP A 12 25.73 17.21 11.65
N VAL A 13 26.10 16.75 10.45
CA VAL A 13 27.09 17.42 9.59
C VAL A 13 26.52 18.73 9.03
N VAL A 14 25.26 18.72 8.60
CA VAL A 14 24.55 19.91 8.13
C VAL A 14 24.40 20.94 9.27
N GLY A 15 24.09 20.50 10.49
CA GLY A 15 24.01 21.37 11.67
C GLY A 15 25.33 22.10 11.97
N LYS A 16 26.45 21.38 11.97
CA LYS A 16 27.78 21.97 12.23
C LYS A 16 28.28 22.90 11.12
N VAL A 17 27.89 22.66 9.87
CA VAL A 17 28.23 23.54 8.74
C VAL A 17 27.38 24.81 8.78
N ILE A 18 26.09 24.70 9.11
CA ILE A 18 25.18 25.84 9.25
C ILE A 18 25.65 26.77 10.37
N ASP A 19 26.03 26.24 11.54
CA ASP A 19 26.49 27.06 12.67
C ASP A 19 27.83 27.77 12.40
N ARG A 20 28.65 27.24 11.48
CA ARG A 20 29.95 27.82 11.09
C ARG A 20 29.84 28.84 9.95
N VAL A 21 28.88 28.67 9.05
CA VAL A 21 28.61 29.58 7.93
C VAL A 21 27.69 30.73 8.37
N TRP A 22 26.83 30.49 9.35
CA TRP A 22 25.88 31.46 9.91
C TRP A 22 25.99 31.55 11.45
N PRO A 23 26.78 32.50 11.97
CA PRO A 23 26.94 32.70 13.41
C PRO A 23 25.73 33.36 14.10
N ASP A 24 24.78 33.91 13.34
CA ASP A 24 23.60 34.61 13.86
C ASP A 24 22.41 33.64 13.96
N PRO A 25 21.92 33.31 15.18
CA PRO A 25 20.91 32.27 15.40
C PRO A 25 19.59 32.51 14.66
N ALA A 26 19.25 33.78 14.36
CA ALA A 26 18.07 34.14 13.59
C ALA A 26 18.14 33.69 12.12
N GLN A 27 19.32 33.79 11.51
CA GLN A 27 19.53 33.42 10.10
C GLN A 27 19.71 31.90 9.94
N ALA A 28 20.32 31.23 10.92
CA ALA A 28 20.38 29.77 10.99
C ALA A 28 18.98 29.14 11.18
N ALA A 29 18.13 29.76 12.01
CA ALA A 29 16.73 29.33 12.17
C ALA A 29 15.94 29.49 10.87
N ALA A 30 16.10 30.62 10.15
CA ALA A 30 15.44 30.86 8.87
C ALA A 30 15.89 29.87 7.78
N ALA A 31 17.19 29.54 7.72
CA ALA A 31 17.73 28.55 6.78
C ALA A 31 17.23 27.12 7.09
N LYS A 32 17.17 26.74 8.37
CA LYS A 32 16.58 25.45 8.80
C LYS A 32 15.10 25.37 8.45
N LEU A 33 14.35 26.48 8.58
CA LEU A 33 12.94 26.58 8.20
C LEU A 33 12.74 26.42 6.68
N GLN A 34 13.60 27.07 5.87
CA GLN A 34 13.57 26.90 4.41
C GLN A 34 13.94 25.47 3.99
N LEU A 35 14.93 24.84 4.62
CA LEU A 35 15.30 23.45 4.33
C LEU A 35 14.16 22.48 4.69
N LEU A 36 13.50 22.68 5.84
CA LEU A 36 12.31 21.91 6.23
C LEU A 36 11.16 22.12 5.24
N GLN A 37 10.91 23.35 4.80
CA GLN A 37 9.90 23.64 3.77
C GLN A 37 10.24 22.95 2.44
N LEU A 38 11.50 23.01 2.00
CA LEU A 38 11.95 22.37 0.77
C LEU A 38 11.82 20.84 0.84
N GLN A 39 12.21 20.23 1.97
CA GLN A 39 12.01 18.80 2.22
C GLN A 39 10.53 18.44 2.19
N GLN A 40 9.67 19.19 2.88
CA GLN A 40 8.23 18.98 2.86
C GLN A 40 7.67 19.09 1.44
N THR A 41 8.06 20.11 0.66
CA THR A 41 7.60 20.26 -0.73
C THR A 41 8.12 19.16 -1.66
N GLY A 42 9.35 18.67 -1.45
CA GLY A 42 9.91 17.57 -2.24
C GLY A 42 9.22 16.25 -1.97
N GLU A 43 8.97 15.94 -0.70
CA GLU A 43 8.22 14.76 -0.28
C GLU A 43 6.76 14.84 -0.74
N LEU A 44 6.12 16.02 -0.60
CA LEU A 44 4.79 16.27 -1.15
C LEU A 44 4.77 16.09 -2.67
N ALA A 45 5.74 16.60 -3.42
CA ALA A 45 5.78 16.45 -4.88
C ALA A 45 5.85 14.97 -5.29
N GLN A 46 6.65 14.16 -4.58
CA GLN A 46 6.74 12.72 -4.82
C GLN A 46 5.42 12.00 -4.51
N ILE A 47 4.80 12.30 -3.37
CA ILE A 47 3.49 11.73 -2.99
C ILE A 47 2.41 12.15 -4.00
N THR A 48 2.42 13.41 -4.43
CA THR A 48 1.45 13.94 -5.39
C THR A 48 1.62 13.33 -6.78
N GLY A 49 2.86 13.13 -7.23
CA GLY A 49 3.15 12.41 -8.47
C GLY A 49 2.64 10.97 -8.44
N GLN A 50 2.86 10.26 -7.33
CA GLN A 50 2.34 8.91 -7.16
C GLN A 50 0.81 8.87 -7.10
N MET A 51 0.17 9.86 -6.47
CA MET A 51 -1.29 9.99 -6.47
C MET A 51 -1.87 10.22 -7.86
N GLN A 52 -1.23 11.05 -8.69
CA GLN A 52 -1.67 11.30 -10.06
C GLN A 52 -1.56 10.04 -10.93
N ILE A 53 -0.47 9.28 -10.80
CA ILE A 53 -0.31 7.99 -11.48
C ILE A 53 -1.40 7.01 -11.02
N ASN A 54 -1.59 6.87 -9.70
CA ASN A 54 -2.62 5.98 -9.15
C ASN A 54 -4.04 6.40 -9.57
N GLN A 55 -4.30 7.71 -9.70
CA GLN A 55 -5.59 8.24 -10.14
C GLN A 55 -5.81 8.01 -11.63
N ALA A 56 -4.78 8.17 -12.47
CA ALA A 56 -4.84 7.85 -13.89
C ALA A 56 -5.02 6.34 -14.12
N GLU A 57 -4.31 5.50 -13.36
CA GLU A 57 -4.49 4.05 -13.36
C GLU A 57 -5.90 3.67 -12.90
N ALA A 58 -6.45 4.33 -11.89
CA ALA A 58 -7.81 4.12 -11.40
C ALA A 58 -8.92 4.59 -12.35
N GLN A 59 -8.61 5.46 -13.31
CA GLN A 59 -9.54 5.93 -14.34
C GLN A 59 -9.49 5.07 -15.62
N SER A 60 -8.49 4.21 -15.77
CA SER A 60 -8.45 3.26 -16.87
C SER A 60 -9.69 2.37 -16.84
N SER A 61 -10.22 1.96 -17.99
CA SER A 61 -11.37 1.05 -18.05
C SER A 61 -10.97 -0.43 -17.99
N ASP A 62 -9.66 -0.73 -17.95
CA ASP A 62 -9.14 -2.09 -17.99
C ASP A 62 -8.99 -2.68 -16.57
N PRO A 63 -9.77 -3.71 -16.19
CA PRO A 63 -9.70 -4.33 -14.87
C PRO A 63 -8.35 -4.96 -14.55
N LEU A 64 -7.54 -5.29 -15.57
CA LEU A 64 -6.22 -5.89 -15.43
C LEU A 64 -5.11 -4.85 -15.20
N GLN A 65 -5.34 -3.59 -15.56
CA GLN A 65 -4.39 -2.50 -15.28
C GLN A 65 -4.46 -2.03 -13.82
N HIS A 66 -5.53 -2.37 -13.11
CA HIS A 66 -5.64 -2.11 -11.68
C HIS A 66 -5.05 -3.29 -10.92
N TRP A 67 -3.82 -3.17 -10.43
CA TRP A 67 -3.22 -4.23 -9.60
C TRP A 67 -4.11 -4.63 -8.40
N ARG A 68 -4.83 -3.66 -7.81
CA ARG A 68 -5.82 -3.88 -6.74
C ARG A 68 -7.07 -4.62 -7.23
N GLY A 69 -7.55 -4.29 -8.44
CA GLY A 69 -8.65 -4.98 -9.09
C GLY A 69 -8.27 -6.41 -9.44
N GLY A 70 -7.10 -6.60 -10.05
CA GLY A 70 -6.53 -7.91 -10.41
C GLY A 70 -6.39 -8.84 -9.22
N MET A 71 -5.83 -8.38 -8.10
CA MET A 71 -5.80 -9.20 -6.87
C MET A 71 -7.20 -9.49 -6.32
N GLY A 72 -8.11 -8.52 -6.37
CA GLY A 72 -9.51 -8.73 -6.01
C GLY A 72 -10.18 -9.83 -6.86
N TRP A 73 -9.94 -9.85 -8.17
CA TRP A 73 -10.44 -10.88 -9.07
C TRP A 73 -9.87 -12.26 -8.72
N VAL A 74 -8.57 -12.36 -8.42
CA VAL A 74 -7.97 -13.63 -7.98
C VAL A 74 -8.63 -14.15 -6.70
N CYS A 75 -8.89 -13.28 -5.71
CA CYS A 75 -9.62 -13.66 -4.50
C CYS A 75 -11.05 -14.11 -4.82
N VAL A 76 -11.79 -13.38 -5.66
CA VAL A 76 -13.16 -13.74 -6.06
C VAL A 76 -13.19 -15.08 -6.80
N THR A 77 -12.27 -15.31 -7.75
CA THR A 77 -12.16 -16.57 -8.49
C THR A 77 -11.77 -17.73 -7.57
N GLY A 78 -10.88 -17.51 -6.59
CA GLY A 78 -10.51 -18.51 -5.59
C GLY A 78 -11.70 -18.92 -4.70
N TYR A 79 -12.51 -17.95 -4.26
CA TYR A 79 -13.75 -18.24 -3.52
C TYR A 79 -14.79 -18.95 -4.39
N ALA A 80 -14.93 -18.55 -5.66
CA ALA A 80 -15.83 -19.23 -6.61
C ALA A 80 -15.43 -20.70 -6.82
N TRP A 81 -14.13 -20.99 -6.93
CA TRP A 81 -13.64 -22.36 -7.02
C TRP A 81 -14.04 -23.19 -5.79
N ASN A 82 -13.80 -22.66 -4.59
CA ASN A 82 -14.00 -23.40 -3.35
C ASN A 82 -15.49 -23.60 -3.00
N PHE A 83 -16.33 -22.57 -3.21
CA PHE A 83 -17.74 -22.60 -2.80
C PHE A 83 -18.73 -22.95 -3.91
N VAL A 84 -18.37 -22.79 -5.18
CA VAL A 84 -19.29 -23.03 -6.31
C VAL A 84 -18.82 -24.21 -7.15
N LEU A 85 -17.59 -24.17 -7.69
CA LEU A 85 -17.12 -25.22 -8.60
C LEU A 85 -16.89 -26.56 -7.89
N ARG A 86 -16.28 -26.58 -6.70
CA ARG A 86 -16.04 -27.82 -5.94
C ARG A 86 -17.34 -28.59 -5.63
N PRO A 87 -18.37 -28.01 -4.97
CA PRO A 87 -19.60 -28.75 -4.70
C PRO A 87 -20.31 -29.13 -5.99
N ALA A 88 -20.37 -28.24 -6.99
CA ALA A 88 -20.99 -28.56 -8.28
C ALA A 88 -20.29 -29.75 -8.98
N MET A 89 -18.96 -29.79 -9.00
CA MET A 89 -18.20 -30.91 -9.57
C MET A 89 -18.35 -32.19 -8.74
N SER A 90 -18.38 -32.08 -7.41
CA SER A 90 -18.63 -33.21 -6.52
C SER A 90 -20.01 -33.84 -6.78
N ASP A 91 -21.06 -33.02 -6.86
CA ASP A 91 -22.43 -33.46 -7.11
C ASP A 91 -22.60 -34.07 -8.51
N ILE A 92 -21.99 -33.46 -9.53
CA ILE A 92 -21.95 -34.02 -10.89
C ILE A 92 -21.20 -35.36 -10.89
N SER A 93 -20.06 -35.45 -10.21
CA SER A 93 -19.27 -36.68 -10.15
C SER A 93 -20.01 -37.83 -9.44
N ALA A 94 -20.79 -37.50 -8.41
CA ALA A 94 -21.67 -38.44 -7.72
C ALA A 94 -22.80 -38.94 -8.62
N LEU A 95 -23.37 -38.09 -9.48
CA LEU A 95 -24.37 -38.48 -10.49
C LEU A 95 -23.81 -39.45 -11.54
N PHE A 96 -22.52 -39.34 -11.90
CA PHE A 96 -21.83 -40.25 -12.83
C PHE A 96 -21.14 -41.44 -12.14
N GLY A 97 -21.39 -41.65 -10.84
CA GLY A 97 -20.88 -42.80 -10.08
C GLY A 97 -19.38 -42.81 -9.82
N HIS A 98 -18.67 -41.71 -10.08
CA HIS A 98 -17.24 -41.57 -9.83
C HIS A 98 -17.04 -40.49 -8.77
N HIS A 99 -16.77 -40.88 -7.53
CA HIS A 99 -16.55 -39.90 -6.46
C HIS A 99 -15.16 -39.27 -6.60
N ILE A 100 -15.09 -38.05 -7.13
CA ILE A 100 -13.84 -37.29 -7.22
C ILE A 100 -13.76 -36.38 -6.01
N VAL A 101 -12.83 -36.68 -5.10
CA VAL A 101 -12.50 -35.78 -3.99
C VAL A 101 -11.55 -34.71 -4.52
N LEU A 102 -12.08 -33.52 -4.76
CA LEU A 102 -11.28 -32.35 -5.14
C LEU A 102 -10.60 -31.76 -3.90
N THR A 103 -9.26 -31.66 -3.95
CA THR A 103 -8.43 -31.06 -2.89
C THR A 103 -8.86 -29.63 -2.58
N GLU A 104 -8.90 -29.31 -1.29
CA GLU A 104 -9.28 -27.99 -0.83
C GLU A 104 -8.19 -26.97 -1.16
N MET A 105 -8.60 -25.79 -1.61
CA MET A 105 -7.70 -24.64 -1.69
C MET A 105 -7.64 -23.96 -0.33
N ASP A 106 -6.44 -23.54 0.10
CA ASP A 106 -6.24 -22.92 1.41
C ASP A 106 -6.96 -21.56 1.51
N LEU A 107 -8.10 -21.56 2.20
CA LEU A 107 -8.90 -20.37 2.47
C LEU A 107 -8.19 -19.40 3.42
N THR A 108 -7.23 -19.86 4.22
CA THR A 108 -6.49 -19.03 5.17
C THR A 108 -5.61 -18.04 4.44
N GLN A 109 -4.87 -18.50 3.44
CA GLN A 109 -4.03 -17.64 2.59
C GLN A 109 -4.90 -16.66 1.79
N LEU A 110 -6.01 -17.13 1.21
CA LEU A 110 -6.93 -16.29 0.44
C LEU A 110 -7.56 -15.20 1.31
N ALA A 111 -8.02 -15.55 2.52
CA ALA A 111 -8.61 -14.63 3.47
C ALA A 111 -7.58 -13.62 4.01
N THR A 112 -6.34 -14.06 4.26
CA THR A 112 -5.26 -13.17 4.72
C THR A 112 -5.00 -12.06 3.70
N ILE A 113 -4.90 -12.42 2.41
CA ILE A 113 -4.68 -11.43 1.34
C ILE A 113 -5.91 -10.52 1.18
N THR A 114 -7.12 -11.09 1.21
CA THR A 114 -8.38 -10.32 1.09
C THR A 114 -8.54 -9.30 2.22
N ILE A 115 -8.33 -9.73 3.47
CA ILE A 115 -8.41 -8.87 4.66
C ILE A 115 -7.28 -7.84 4.67
N GLY A 116 -6.07 -8.22 4.25
CA GLY A 116 -4.96 -7.27 4.12
C GLY A 116 -5.29 -6.11 3.19
N MET A 117 -5.91 -6.38 2.04
CA MET A 117 -6.34 -5.33 1.11
C MET A 117 -7.52 -4.49 1.65
N LEU A 118 -8.49 -5.12 2.34
CA LEU A 118 -9.61 -4.41 2.97
C LEU A 118 -9.18 -3.55 4.16
N GLY A 119 -8.21 -4.01 4.95
CA GLY A 119 -7.70 -3.29 6.12
C GLY A 119 -6.97 -2.00 5.75
N LEU A 120 -6.15 -2.04 4.68
CA LEU A 120 -5.51 -0.84 4.13
C LEU A 120 -6.54 0.15 3.56
N GLY A 121 -7.57 -0.35 2.86
CA GLY A 121 -8.68 0.48 2.38
C GLY A 121 -9.52 1.10 3.50
N GLY A 122 -9.77 0.33 4.57
CA GLY A 122 -10.52 0.77 5.74
C GLY A 122 -9.81 1.88 6.52
N MET A 123 -8.48 1.84 6.63
CA MET A 123 -7.71 2.91 7.27
C MET A 123 -7.83 4.24 6.50
N HIS A 124 -7.83 4.22 5.17
CA HIS A 124 -8.07 5.44 4.38
C HIS A 124 -9.48 6.00 4.58
N VAL A 125 -10.50 5.13 4.61
CA VAL A 125 -11.88 5.56 4.89
C VAL A 125 -11.99 6.13 6.31
N TYR A 126 -11.36 5.47 7.30
CA TYR A 126 -11.33 5.94 8.68
C TYR A 126 -10.68 7.33 8.80
N GLN A 127 -9.57 7.57 8.10
CA GLN A 127 -8.92 8.88 8.08
C GLN A 127 -9.82 9.96 7.43
N GLN A 128 -10.57 9.63 6.39
CA GLN A 128 -11.52 10.58 5.77
C GLN A 128 -12.72 10.89 6.67
N VAL A 129 -13.19 9.91 7.45
CA VAL A 129 -14.30 10.10 8.40
C VAL A 129 -13.87 10.91 9.62
N LYS A 130 -12.62 10.77 10.07
CA LYS A 130 -12.08 11.46 11.26
C LYS A 130 -11.42 12.81 10.93
N GLY A 131 -11.00 13.01 9.68
CA GLY A 131 -10.40 14.25 9.17
C GLY A 131 -11.42 15.26 8.63
N LYS A 132 -12.71 14.92 8.69
CA LYS A 132 -13.83 15.86 8.69
C LYS A 132 -14.29 16.06 10.13
#